data_AF-A0A7V4Q835-F1
#
_entry.id   AF-A0A7V4Q835-F1
#
_cell.length_a   1.000
_cell.length_b   1.000
_cell.length_c   1.000
_cell.angle_alpha   90.00
_cell.angle_beta   90.00
_cell.angle_gamma   90.00
#
_symmetry.space_group_name_H-M   'P 1'
#
loop_
_entity.id
_entity.type
_entity.pdbx_description
1 polymer ?
#
loop_
_entity_poly.entity_id
_entity_poly.type
_entity_poly.pdbx_seq_one_letter_code
_entity_poly.pdbx_strand_id
1 'polypeptide(L)'
;DFARTKPPQRQSLAAKELVRQSLKRCTLPDNITVTVDIPEALPSLNVDPPQLGQVLTNFITNGAQAMPAGGSLQIAARRVGGGLAPAPSWYPSGAPLQDFLEISVTDTGEGISPENMKKLFQPLFTTKTKGIGLGLVVVKNLTEANGGKVKVESEVGKGTTFTVVFPV
;
A
#
# COMPACT_ATOMS: atom_id res chain seq x y z
N ASP A 1 4.04 -17.48 -17.14
CA ASP A 1 3.58 -16.35 -17.96
C ASP A 1 3.01 -15.23 -17.08
N PHE A 2 3.83 -14.68 -16.17
CA PHE A 2 3.39 -13.80 -15.06
C PHE A 2 3.66 -12.30 -15.31
N ALA A 3 3.98 -11.90 -16.54
CA ALA A 3 4.77 -10.69 -16.77
C ALA A 3 4.15 -9.63 -17.70
N ARG A 4 2.82 -9.56 -17.82
CA ARG A 4 2.18 -8.37 -18.42
C ARG A 4 1.14 -7.79 -17.49
N THR A 5 1.58 -6.89 -16.61
CA THR A 5 0.69 -5.89 -16.02
C THR A 5 0.04 -5.12 -17.17
N LYS A 6 -1.30 -5.11 -17.23
CA LYS A 6 -1.99 -4.31 -18.24
C LYS A 6 -1.62 -2.83 -18.05
N PRO A 7 -1.40 -2.06 -19.13
CA PRO A 7 -1.20 -0.62 -19.01
C PRO A 7 -2.32 0.01 -18.17
N PRO A 8 -2.00 0.88 -17.20
CA PRO A 8 -3.00 1.47 -16.32
C PRO A 8 -3.93 2.41 -17.09
N GLN A 9 -5.23 2.27 -16.85
CA GLN A 9 -6.25 3.22 -17.28
C GLN A 9 -6.45 4.23 -16.16
N ARG A 10 -5.62 5.28 -16.15
CA ARG A 10 -5.59 6.25 -15.06
C ARG A 10 -6.77 7.22 -15.13
N GLN A 11 -7.33 7.52 -13.96
CA GLN A 11 -8.35 8.53 -13.77
C GLN A 11 -8.11 9.27 -12.46
N SER A 12 -8.62 10.51 -12.40
CA SER A 12 -8.59 11.31 -11.18
C SER A 12 -9.55 10.71 -10.14
N LEU A 13 -9.05 10.37 -8.96
CA LEU A 13 -9.81 9.75 -7.89
C LEU A 13 -9.34 10.21 -6.51
N ALA A 14 -10.28 10.54 -5.63
CA ALA A 14 -9.98 10.85 -4.24
C ALA A 14 -9.52 9.59 -3.47
N ALA A 15 -8.49 9.73 -2.62
CA ALA A 15 -7.99 8.61 -1.80
C ALA A 15 -9.08 7.99 -0.91
N LYS A 16 -9.98 8.82 -0.36
CA LYS A 16 -11.12 8.36 0.45
C LYS A 16 -12.02 7.40 -0.31
N GLU A 17 -12.28 7.68 -1.59
CA GLU A 17 -13.11 6.82 -2.44
C GLU A 17 -12.40 5.51 -2.78
N LEU A 18 -11.11 5.57 -3.12
CA LEU A 18 -10.29 4.38 -3.38
C LEU A 18 -10.23 3.44 -2.15
N VAL A 19 -10.03 3.99 -0.95
CA VAL A 19 -10.00 3.24 0.30
C VAL A 19 -11.38 2.63 0.60
N ARG A 20 -12.46 3.41 0.46
CA ARG A 20 -13.83 2.94 0.65
C ARG A 20 -14.17 1.76 -0.27
N GLN A 21 -13.83 1.86 -1.55
CA GLN A 21 -14.04 0.77 -2.51
C GLN A 21 -13.22 -0.47 -2.18
N SER A 22 -12.01 -0.28 -1.65
CA SER A 22 -11.12 -1.39 -1.28
C SER A 22 -11.61 -2.13 -0.04
N LEU A 23 -12.04 -1.42 0.99
CA LEU A 23 -12.64 -2.01 2.19
C LEU A 23 -13.88 -2.84 1.86
N LYS A 24 -14.75 -2.38 0.95
CA LYS A 24 -15.95 -3.12 0.52
C LYS A 24 -15.65 -4.47 -0.14
N ARG A 25 -14.44 -4.67 -0.67
CA ARG A 25 -14.01 -5.93 -1.29
C ARG A 25 -13.34 -6.89 -0.30
N CYS A 26 -13.06 -6.42 0.91
CA CYS A 26 -12.42 -7.23 1.94
C CYS A 26 -13.48 -7.84 2.87
N THR A 27 -13.25 -9.09 3.26
CA THR A 27 -13.96 -9.71 4.39
C THR A 27 -12.96 -9.76 5.54
N LEU A 28 -13.24 -9.03 6.61
CA LEU A 28 -12.37 -8.93 7.77
C LEU A 28 -12.98 -9.70 8.95
N PRO A 29 -12.16 -10.42 9.74
CA PRO A 29 -12.57 -10.98 11.03
C PRO A 29 -13.19 -9.93 11.96
N ASP A 30 -14.22 -10.31 12.72
CA ASP A 30 -14.93 -9.43 13.65
C ASP A 30 -14.05 -8.93 14.82
N ASN A 31 -12.95 -9.63 15.11
CA ASN A 31 -11.98 -9.25 16.14
C ASN A 31 -10.92 -8.24 15.65
N ILE A 32 -11.06 -7.69 14.44
CA ILE A 32 -10.20 -6.62 13.92
C ILE A 32 -10.97 -5.30 13.89
N THR A 33 -10.45 -4.32 14.62
CA THR A 33 -10.99 -2.95 14.59
C THR A 33 -10.36 -2.17 13.45
N VAL A 34 -11.17 -1.65 12.54
CA VAL A 34 -10.70 -0.84 11.40
C VAL A 34 -10.91 0.64 11.66
N THR A 35 -9.85 1.45 11.53
CA THR A 35 -9.92 2.91 11.59
C THR A 35 -9.50 3.51 10.24
N VAL A 36 -10.19 4.56 9.80
CA VAL A 36 -9.88 5.28 8.55
C VAL A 36 -9.64 6.74 8.88
N ASP A 37 -8.41 7.21 8.65
CA ASP A 37 -7.97 8.56 8.92
C ASP A 37 -7.52 9.25 7.62
N ILE A 38 -8.48 9.86 6.93
CA ILE A 38 -8.29 10.47 5.62
C ILE A 38 -8.91 11.88 5.65
N PRO A 39 -8.10 12.94 5.69
CA PRO A 39 -8.58 14.32 5.59
C PRO A 39 -9.42 14.56 4.32
N GLU A 40 -10.42 15.43 4.40
CA GLU A 40 -11.29 15.73 3.26
C GLU A 40 -10.58 16.53 2.16
N ALA A 41 -9.65 17.40 2.54
CA ALA A 41 -8.96 18.34 1.66
C ALA A 41 -7.66 17.77 1.05
N LEU A 42 -7.66 16.51 0.63
CA LEU A 42 -6.52 15.90 -0.07
C LEU A 42 -6.66 16.05 -1.59
N PRO A 43 -5.54 16.27 -2.31
CA PRO A 43 -5.55 16.24 -3.77
C PRO A 43 -5.96 14.85 -4.29
N SER A 44 -6.53 14.82 -5.49
CA SER A 44 -6.90 13.57 -6.15
C SER A 44 -5.68 12.87 -6.73
N LEU A 45 -5.70 11.54 -6.72
CA LEU A 45 -4.70 10.69 -7.36
C LEU A 45 -5.04 10.50 -8.84
N ASN A 46 -4.04 10.51 -9.71
CA ASN A 46 -4.19 10.10 -11.11
C ASN A 46 -3.70 8.66 -11.30
N VAL A 47 -4.57 7.68 -11.04
CA VAL A 47 -4.22 6.26 -10.95
C VAL A 47 -5.29 5.37 -11.57
N ASP A 48 -4.97 4.11 -11.87
CA ASP A 48 -5.93 3.06 -12.27
C ASP A 48 -6.63 2.48 -11.01
N PRO A 49 -7.94 2.71 -10.81
CA PRO A 49 -8.62 2.29 -9.58
C PRO A 49 -8.70 0.77 -9.38
N PRO A 50 -8.97 -0.06 -10.41
CA PRO A 50 -8.85 -1.52 -10.27
C PRO A 50 -7.47 -1.96 -9.78
N GLN A 51 -6.39 -1.44 -10.37
CA GLN A 51 -5.02 -1.82 -10.00
C GLN A 51 -4.68 -1.38 -8.58
N LEU A 52 -4.93 -0.12 -8.23
CA LEU A 52 -4.67 0.39 -6.89
C LEU A 52 -5.57 -0.23 -5.84
N GLY A 53 -6.80 -0.55 -6.24
CA GLY A 53 -7.73 -1.29 -5.42
C GLY A 53 -7.19 -2.67 -5.04
N GLN A 54 -6.55 -3.37 -5.96
CA GLN A 54 -5.88 -4.64 -5.69
C GLN A 54 -4.68 -4.46 -4.75
N VAL A 55 -3.91 -3.37 -4.89
CA VAL A 55 -2.81 -3.04 -3.97
C VAL A 55 -3.31 -2.87 -2.54
N LEU A 56 -4.33 -2.04 -2.32
CA LEU A 56 -4.89 -1.82 -0.99
C LEU A 56 -5.55 -3.08 -0.40
N THR A 57 -6.26 -3.85 -1.22
CA THR A 57 -6.86 -5.13 -0.79
C THR A 57 -5.78 -6.11 -0.31
N ASN A 58 -4.63 -6.17 -0.99
CA ASN A 58 -3.50 -6.98 -0.56
C ASN A 58 -2.93 -6.53 0.80
N PHE A 59 -2.78 -5.22 1.03
CA PHE A 59 -2.31 -4.71 2.33
C PHE A 59 -3.30 -5.02 3.44
N ILE A 60 -4.58 -4.72 3.24
CA ILE A 60 -5.64 -4.97 4.22
C ILE A 60 -5.72 -6.45 4.57
N THR A 61 -5.69 -7.32 3.57
CA THR A 61 -5.73 -8.78 3.77
C THR A 61 -4.46 -9.28 4.46
N ASN A 62 -3.29 -8.74 4.11
CA ASN A 62 -2.05 -9.11 4.77
C ASN A 62 -2.01 -8.71 6.24
N GLY A 63 -2.46 -7.49 6.57
CA GLY A 63 -2.55 -7.02 7.95
C GLY A 63 -3.52 -7.86 8.78
N ALA A 64 -4.70 -8.17 8.23
CA ALA A 64 -5.66 -9.04 8.91
C ALA A 64 -5.09 -10.45 9.17
N GLN A 65 -4.36 -11.01 8.22
CA GLN A 65 -3.70 -12.32 8.39
C GLN A 65 -2.58 -12.30 9.42
N ALA A 66 -1.94 -11.15 9.67
CA ALA A 66 -0.92 -10.96 10.69
C ALA A 66 -1.50 -10.81 12.11
N MET A 67 -2.84 -10.74 12.24
CA MET A 67 -3.57 -10.52 13.50
C MET A 67 -4.59 -11.64 13.79
N PRO A 68 -4.19 -12.92 13.87
CA PRO A 68 -5.14 -14.03 14.11
C PRO A 68 -5.90 -13.93 15.44
N ALA A 69 -5.27 -13.34 16.46
CA ALA A 69 -5.89 -13.08 17.76
C ALA A 69 -6.77 -11.81 17.79
N GLY A 70 -6.82 -11.05 16.69
CA GLY A 70 -7.45 -9.74 16.62
C GLY A 70 -6.43 -8.61 16.76
N GLY A 71 -6.89 -7.37 16.60
CA GLY A 71 -6.03 -6.19 16.65
C GLY A 71 -6.66 -4.97 16.00
N SER A 72 -5.84 -3.97 15.67
CA SER A 72 -6.28 -2.78 14.94
C SER A 72 -5.63 -2.69 13.57
N LEU A 73 -6.44 -2.29 12.59
CA LEU A 73 -6.01 -1.98 11.23
C LEU A 73 -6.33 -0.51 10.95
N GLN A 74 -5.32 0.32 10.82
CA GLN A 74 -5.48 1.73 10.46
C GLN A 74 -5.20 1.93 8.97
N ILE A 75 -6.09 2.64 8.28
CA ILE A 75 -5.86 3.12 6.92
C ILE A 75 -5.81 4.64 6.97
N ALA A 76 -4.67 5.22 6.61
CA ALA A 76 -4.48 6.66 6.62
C ALA A 76 -4.06 7.18 5.25
N ALA A 77 -4.36 8.44 4.97
CA ALA A 77 -3.81 9.12 3.82
C ALA A 77 -3.39 10.55 4.19
N ARG A 78 -2.26 11.00 3.65
CA ARG A 78 -1.73 12.34 3.90
C ARG A 78 -0.99 12.87 2.69
N ARG A 79 -1.02 14.19 2.52
CA ARG A 79 -0.12 14.91 1.63
C ARG A 79 1.27 14.98 2.28
N VAL A 80 2.30 14.67 1.52
CA VAL A 80 3.71 14.83 1.92
C VAL A 80 4.46 15.53 0.81
N GLY A 81 5.53 16.25 1.15
CA GLY A 81 6.18 17.16 0.21
C GLY A 81 5.63 18.59 0.33
N GLY A 82 6.11 19.45 -0.56
CA GLY A 82 6.00 20.90 -0.42
C GLY A 82 7.20 21.49 0.32
N GLY A 83 7.91 22.43 -0.32
CA GLY A 83 9.14 23.05 0.16
C GLY A 83 10.38 22.75 -0.70
N LEU A 84 11.56 23.22 -0.26
CA LEU A 84 12.86 23.02 -0.94
C LEU A 84 13.41 21.58 -0.85
N ALA A 85 12.59 20.62 -0.44
CA ALA A 85 13.03 19.23 -0.29
C ALA A 85 13.30 18.62 -1.68
N PRO A 86 14.41 17.91 -1.87
CA PRO A 86 14.71 17.26 -3.14
C PRO A 86 13.67 16.18 -3.43
N ALA A 87 13.40 15.95 -4.72
CA ALA A 87 12.54 14.85 -5.15
C ALA A 87 13.11 13.51 -4.65
N PRO A 88 12.26 12.52 -4.31
CA PRO A 88 12.72 11.19 -3.96
C PRO A 88 13.58 10.58 -5.09
N SER A 89 14.62 9.82 -4.75
CA SER A 89 15.56 9.26 -5.74
C SER A 89 14.93 8.30 -6.77
N TRP A 90 13.75 7.75 -6.47
CA TRP A 90 12.99 6.91 -7.41
C TRP A 90 12.15 7.73 -8.40
N TYR A 91 11.99 9.03 -8.14
CA TYR A 91 11.20 9.94 -8.96
C TYR A 91 12.07 10.48 -10.12
N PRO A 92 11.51 10.69 -11.33
CA PRO A 92 12.29 11.08 -12.49
C PRO A 92 13.09 12.37 -12.29
N SER A 93 14.38 12.33 -12.65
CA SER A 93 15.25 13.52 -12.62
C SER A 93 14.73 14.59 -13.57
N GLY A 94 14.66 15.84 -13.11
CA GLY A 94 14.17 16.98 -13.89
C GLY A 94 12.65 17.12 -13.95
N ALA A 95 11.87 16.21 -13.35
CA ALA A 95 10.45 16.42 -13.18
C ALA A 95 10.18 17.49 -12.08
N PRO A 96 9.09 18.28 -12.19
CA PRO A 96 8.80 19.34 -11.24
C PRO A 96 8.69 18.78 -9.80
N LEU A 97 9.20 19.53 -8.83
CA LEU A 97 8.88 19.25 -7.43
C LEU A 97 7.38 19.42 -7.26
N GLN A 98 6.72 18.29 -7.05
CA GLN A 98 5.30 18.23 -6.78
C GLN A 98 5.06 17.62 -5.41
N ASP A 99 3.86 17.85 -4.90
CA ASP A 99 3.42 17.16 -3.71
C ASP A 99 3.24 15.67 -4.02
N PHE A 100 3.29 14.89 -2.96
CA PHE A 100 3.00 13.49 -2.99
C PHE A 100 1.82 13.21 -2.07
N LEU A 101 1.09 12.15 -2.39
CA LEU A 101 0.09 11.59 -1.52
C LEU A 101 0.53 10.21 -1.07
N GLU A 102 0.61 10.02 0.24
CA GLU A 102 0.85 8.72 0.85
C GLU A 102 -0.50 8.12 1.27
N ILE A 103 -0.71 6.84 0.98
CA ILE A 103 -1.75 6.01 1.58
C ILE A 103 -1.06 4.88 2.32
N SER A 104 -1.32 4.76 3.62
CA SER A 104 -0.75 3.73 4.48
C SER A 104 -1.81 2.80 5.04
N VAL A 105 -1.44 1.52 5.20
CA VAL A 105 -2.20 0.50 5.92
C VAL A 105 -1.29 -0.04 7.02
N THR A 106 -1.69 0.16 8.27
CA THR A 106 -0.93 -0.22 9.46
C THR A 106 -1.72 -1.26 10.24
N ASP A 107 -1.10 -2.41 10.52
CA ASP A 107 -1.62 -3.43 11.42
C ASP A 107 -0.82 -3.47 12.73
N THR A 108 -1.42 -4.03 13.77
CA THR A 108 -0.76 -4.32 15.06
C THR A 108 -0.42 -5.81 15.20
N GLY A 109 -0.14 -6.49 14.08
CA GLY A 109 0.12 -7.91 14.04
C GLY A 109 1.51 -8.31 14.52
N GLU A 110 1.91 -9.53 14.16
CA GLU A 110 3.20 -10.12 14.54
C GLU A 110 4.43 -9.37 13.98
N GLY A 111 4.24 -8.50 12.99
CA GLY A 111 5.33 -7.82 12.28
C GLY A 111 6.20 -8.77 11.46
N ILE A 112 7.25 -8.23 10.84
CA ILE A 112 8.10 -8.96 9.90
C ILE A 112 9.56 -8.93 10.38
N SER A 113 10.20 -10.09 10.43
CA SER A 113 11.61 -10.18 10.82
C SER A 113 12.54 -9.44 9.83
N PRO A 114 13.68 -8.92 10.29
CA PRO A 114 14.65 -8.24 9.41
C PRO A 114 15.15 -9.13 8.26
N GLU A 115 15.24 -10.45 8.47
CA GLU A 115 15.63 -11.41 7.44
C GLU A 115 14.57 -11.53 6.34
N ASN A 116 13.30 -11.60 6.73
CA ASN A 116 12.18 -11.67 5.80
C ASN A 116 11.96 -10.34 5.08
N MET A 117 12.32 -9.21 5.71
CA MET A 117 12.22 -7.90 5.05
C MET A 117 13.06 -7.76 3.80
N LYS A 118 14.26 -8.36 3.79
CA LYS A 118 15.14 -8.36 2.61
C LYS A 118 14.59 -9.16 1.44
N LYS A 119 13.64 -10.07 1.70
CA LYS A 119 13.08 -11.01 0.72
C LYS A 119 11.63 -10.69 0.35
N LEU A 120 11.02 -9.69 0.99
CA LEU A 120 9.58 -9.42 0.92
C LEU A 120 9.04 -9.26 -0.51
N PHE A 121 9.82 -8.64 -1.39
CA PHE A 121 9.45 -8.40 -2.79
C PHE A 121 10.09 -9.39 -3.76
N GLN A 122 10.65 -10.51 -3.27
CA GLN A 122 11.16 -11.58 -4.12
C GLN A 122 9.99 -12.46 -4.58
N PRO A 123 9.92 -12.84 -5.87
CA PRO A 123 8.91 -13.76 -6.37
C PRO A 123 8.92 -15.08 -5.59
N LEU A 124 7.72 -15.59 -5.30
CA LEU A 124 7.46 -16.86 -4.61
C LEU A 124 7.91 -16.90 -3.14
N PHE A 125 8.45 -15.81 -2.61
CA PHE A 125 8.78 -15.71 -1.20
C PHE A 125 7.50 -15.55 -0.36
N THR A 126 7.30 -16.45 0.60
CA THR A 126 6.20 -16.38 1.56
C THR A 126 6.59 -17.08 2.85
N THR A 127 6.19 -16.51 3.98
CA THR A 127 6.25 -17.17 5.29
C THR A 127 4.92 -17.82 5.65
N LYS A 128 3.87 -17.58 4.85
CA LYS A 128 2.52 -18.06 5.08
C LYS A 128 2.37 -19.49 4.60
N THR A 129 1.70 -20.33 5.39
CA THR A 129 1.34 -21.71 5.04
C THR A 129 0.35 -21.80 3.88
N LYS A 130 -0.43 -20.73 3.65
CA LYS A 130 -1.34 -20.57 2.51
C LYS A 130 -1.02 -19.28 1.76
N GLY A 131 -0.26 -19.38 0.68
CA GLY A 131 0.05 -18.27 -0.22
C GLY A 131 1.23 -18.58 -1.14
N ILE A 132 1.10 -18.27 -2.43
CA ILE A 132 2.15 -18.54 -3.45
C ILE A 132 3.27 -17.49 -3.47
N GLY A 133 3.30 -16.54 -2.52
CA GLY A 133 4.36 -15.52 -2.44
C GLY A 133 4.41 -14.53 -3.59
N LEU A 134 3.30 -14.31 -4.31
CA LEU A 134 3.24 -13.37 -5.43
C LEU A 134 2.56 -12.03 -5.09
N GLY A 135 1.83 -11.94 -3.97
CA GLY A 135 1.00 -10.77 -3.66
C GLY A 135 1.78 -9.46 -3.60
N LEU A 136 2.93 -9.44 -2.92
CA LEU A 136 3.73 -8.22 -2.77
C LEU A 136 4.54 -7.86 -4.02
N VAL A 137 4.87 -8.84 -4.86
CA VAL A 137 5.43 -8.59 -6.20
C VAL A 137 4.39 -7.89 -7.08
N VAL A 138 3.14 -8.39 -7.07
CA VAL A 138 2.02 -7.75 -7.78
C VAL A 138 1.80 -6.33 -7.26
N VAL A 139 1.81 -6.13 -5.94
CA VAL A 139 1.73 -4.79 -5.35
C VAL A 139 2.79 -3.85 -5.92
N LYS A 140 4.06 -4.28 -5.91
CA LYS A 140 5.17 -3.48 -6.41
C LYS A 140 4.96 -3.10 -7.87
N ASN A 141 4.63 -4.09 -8.72
CA ASN A 141 4.44 -3.87 -10.15
C ASN A 141 3.26 -2.95 -10.46
N LEU A 142 2.12 -3.11 -9.78
CA LEU A 142 0.93 -2.27 -9.97
C LEU A 142 1.19 -0.83 -9.48
N THR A 143 1.89 -0.68 -8.35
CA THR A 143 2.26 0.63 -7.81
C THR A 143 3.21 1.37 -8.76
N GLU A 144 4.28 0.69 -9.22
CA GLU A 144 5.27 1.24 -10.14
C GLU A 144 4.63 1.57 -11.52
N ALA A 145 3.74 0.71 -12.03
CA ALA A 145 2.98 0.99 -13.26
C ALA A 145 2.12 2.26 -13.14
N ASN A 146 1.62 2.57 -11.96
CA ASN A 146 0.88 3.80 -11.67
C ASN A 146 1.76 5.00 -11.28
N GLY A 147 3.08 4.90 -11.46
CA GLY A 147 4.01 6.00 -11.20
C GLY A 147 4.26 6.28 -9.71
N GLY A 148 3.95 5.31 -8.85
CA GLY A 148 4.17 5.42 -7.42
C GLY A 148 5.31 4.54 -6.92
N LYS A 149 5.51 4.59 -5.60
CA LYS A 149 6.47 3.76 -4.88
C LYS A 149 5.81 3.10 -3.67
N VAL A 150 6.16 1.84 -3.42
CA VAL A 150 5.80 1.14 -2.18
C VAL A 150 6.94 1.24 -1.15
N LYS A 151 6.59 1.47 0.10
CA LYS A 151 7.44 1.45 1.29
C LYS A 151 6.85 0.47 2.30
N VAL A 152 7.70 -0.10 3.14
CA VAL A 152 7.29 -0.99 4.23
C VAL A 152 8.14 -0.70 5.46
N GLU A 153 7.48 -0.62 6.60
CA GLU A 153 8.09 -0.45 7.92
C GLU A 153 7.49 -1.52 8.82
N SER A 154 8.30 -2.29 9.52
CA SER A 154 7.79 -3.34 10.41
C SER A 154 8.79 -3.67 11.49
N GLU A 155 8.26 -4.00 12.68
CA GLU A 155 9.03 -4.50 13.79
C GLU A 155 8.32 -5.73 14.38
N VAL A 156 9.09 -6.77 14.70
CA VAL A 156 8.56 -8.02 15.26
C VAL A 156 7.82 -7.73 16.57
N GLY A 157 6.58 -8.19 16.65
CA GLY A 157 5.68 -7.99 17.79
C GLY A 157 5.02 -6.61 17.87
N LYS A 158 5.28 -5.69 16.93
CA LYS A 158 4.66 -4.36 16.89
C LYS A 158 3.82 -4.10 15.64
N GLY A 159 3.83 -5.00 14.67
CA GLY A 159 3.05 -4.93 13.45
C GLY A 159 3.80 -4.40 12.23
N THR A 160 3.05 -4.07 11.19
CA THR A 160 3.56 -3.65 9.89
C THR A 160 2.80 -2.45 9.36
N THR A 161 3.51 -1.52 8.73
CA THR A 161 2.95 -0.44 7.92
C THR A 161 3.39 -0.60 6.48
N PHE A 162 2.44 -0.78 5.58
CA PHE A 162 2.64 -0.68 4.14
C PHE A 162 2.18 0.68 3.65
N THR A 163 3.02 1.36 2.87
CA THR A 163 2.72 2.70 2.36
C THR A 163 2.93 2.76 0.86
N VAL A 164 1.96 3.31 0.12
CA VAL A 164 2.13 3.67 -1.28
C VAL A 164 2.16 5.18 -1.43
N VAL A 165 3.06 5.66 -2.27
CA VAL A 165 3.34 7.08 -2.47
C VAL A 165 3.16 7.42 -3.94
N PHE A 166 2.36 8.43 -4.24
CA PHE A 166 2.10 8.88 -5.61
C PHE A 166 2.32 10.39 -5.76
N PRO A 167 2.86 10.85 -6.90
CA PRO A 167 2.85 12.26 -7.26
C PRO A 167 1.41 12.78 -7.44
N VAL A 168 1.11 13.98 -6.93
CA VAL A 168 -0.19 14.69 -7.07
C VAL A 168 -0.03 16.12 -7.57
#